data_AF-A0A0C5BDU5-F1
#
_entry.id   AF-A0A0C5BDU5-F1
#
_cell.length_a   1.000
_cell.length_b   1.000
_cell.length_c   1.000
_cell.angle_alpha   90.00
_cell.angle_beta   90.00
_cell.angle_gamma   90.00
#
_symmetry.space_group_name_H-M   'P 1'
#
loop_
_entity.id
_entity.type
_entity.pdbx_description
1 polymer ?
#
loop_
_entity_poly.entity_id
_entity_poly.type
_entity_poly.pdbx_seq_one_letter_code
_entity_poly.pdbx_strand_id
1 'polypeptide(L)'
;MTSGSRSWILALVAASVSLIIATPAQAAQPPAGYPTSQVMAIVSNPAYGEIPIRRGFYDADSNRGFGMDKAWHKHNITSLNAQQIIMASPNGSEQGNGNIDLHTYVGYYRCPENQGSCTLQTQILVHGIDAPNTANYISGWPVDGTVGLLTAYCDNDDRAKDCPNWVTYSLDHPGAENPYAPNALGTQATGQEHTPAPTSPDSAPLRRTKGVRADKFAYSYQPLAPTISK
;
A
#
# COMPACT_ATOMS: atom_id res chain seq x y z
N MET A 1 -11.64 -34.85 -75.56
CA MET A 1 -12.71 -33.91 -75.16
C MET A 1 -13.64 -34.62 -74.19
N THR A 2 -13.46 -34.43 -72.88
CA THR A 2 -14.53 -34.62 -71.88
C THR A 2 -14.13 -33.81 -70.65
N SER A 3 -14.90 -32.74 -70.43
CA SER A 3 -14.81 -31.79 -69.33
C SER A 3 -15.35 -32.41 -68.04
N GLY A 4 -14.67 -32.20 -66.91
CA GLY A 4 -15.12 -32.63 -65.59
C GLY A 4 -14.84 -31.54 -64.56
N SER A 5 -15.81 -30.64 -64.37
CA SER A 5 -15.80 -29.56 -63.39
C SER A 5 -16.10 -30.11 -61.99
N ARG A 6 -15.15 -29.95 -61.04
CA ARG A 6 -15.35 -30.24 -59.62
C ARG A 6 -15.42 -28.92 -58.85
N SER A 7 -16.63 -28.56 -58.42
CA SER A 7 -16.90 -27.48 -57.47
C SER A 7 -16.42 -27.88 -56.08
N TRP A 8 -15.50 -27.09 -55.50
CA TRP A 8 -15.10 -27.20 -54.10
C TRP A 8 -15.89 -26.20 -53.27
N ILE A 9 -16.71 -26.70 -52.35
CA ILE A 9 -17.41 -25.90 -51.34
C ILE A 9 -16.42 -25.63 -50.20
N LEU A 10 -16.02 -24.37 -50.04
CA LEU A 10 -15.27 -23.88 -48.89
C LEU A 10 -16.24 -23.62 -47.73
N ALA A 11 -16.23 -24.47 -46.71
CA ALA A 11 -16.93 -24.23 -45.45
C ALA A 11 -16.04 -23.39 -44.52
N LEU A 12 -16.39 -22.12 -44.34
CA LEU A 12 -15.81 -21.22 -43.34
C LEU A 12 -16.42 -21.53 -41.97
N VAL A 13 -15.69 -22.25 -41.12
CA VAL A 13 -16.04 -22.41 -39.70
C VAL A 13 -15.51 -21.18 -38.95
N ALA A 14 -16.39 -20.23 -38.66
CA ALA A 14 -16.09 -19.09 -37.80
C ALA A 14 -16.11 -19.55 -36.33
N ALA A 15 -14.94 -19.87 -35.78
CA ALA A 15 -14.79 -20.10 -34.35
C ALA A 15 -14.77 -18.74 -33.63
N SER A 16 -15.91 -18.34 -33.07
CA SER A 16 -16.04 -17.17 -32.21
C SER A 16 -15.35 -17.46 -30.86
N VAL A 17 -14.11 -17.02 -30.72
CA VAL A 17 -13.38 -17.00 -29.44
C VAL A 17 -13.94 -15.86 -28.59
N SER A 18 -14.79 -16.19 -27.61
CA SER A 18 -15.21 -15.24 -26.59
C SER A 18 -14.06 -14.99 -25.62
N LEU A 19 -13.33 -13.89 -25.78
CA LEU A 19 -12.43 -13.38 -24.75
C LEU A 19 -13.26 -12.92 -23.56
N ILE A 20 -13.24 -13.67 -22.46
CA ILE A 20 -13.70 -13.18 -21.16
C ILE A 20 -12.58 -12.28 -20.63
N ILE A 21 -12.72 -10.98 -20.84
CA ILE A 21 -11.86 -9.98 -20.21
C ILE A 21 -12.32 -9.88 -18.75
N ALA A 22 -11.67 -10.61 -17.85
CA ALA A 22 -11.85 -10.40 -16.42
C ALA A 22 -11.27 -9.04 -16.08
N THR A 23 -12.12 -8.04 -15.85
CA THR A 23 -11.68 -6.78 -15.26
C THR A 23 -11.19 -7.07 -13.85
N PRO A 24 -10.03 -6.55 -13.44
CA PRO A 24 -9.55 -6.73 -12.07
C PRO A 24 -10.62 -6.24 -11.09
N ALA A 25 -10.93 -7.04 -10.07
CA ALA A 25 -11.91 -6.69 -9.07
C ALA A 25 -11.43 -5.44 -8.31
N GLN A 26 -12.00 -4.29 -8.66
CA GLN A 26 -11.79 -3.04 -7.95
C GLN A 26 -12.44 -3.16 -6.56
N ALA A 27 -11.81 -2.57 -5.54
CA ALA A 27 -12.32 -2.63 -4.18
C ALA A 27 -13.67 -1.91 -4.07
N ALA A 28 -14.77 -2.67 -4.02
CA ALA A 28 -16.11 -2.13 -3.83
C ALA A 28 -16.31 -1.64 -2.38
N GLN A 29 -17.37 -0.86 -2.15
CA GLN A 29 -17.79 -0.51 -0.78
C GLN A 29 -17.90 -1.76 0.10
N PRO A 30 -17.39 -1.70 1.35
CA PRO A 30 -17.51 -2.85 2.22
C PRO A 30 -18.99 -3.11 2.57
N PRO A 31 -19.35 -4.36 2.92
CA PRO A 31 -20.71 -4.67 3.32
C PRO A 31 -21.09 -3.98 4.65
N ALA A 32 -22.38 -3.77 4.87
CA ALA A 32 -22.89 -3.24 6.14
C ALA A 32 -22.39 -4.09 7.33
N GLY A 33 -21.97 -3.43 8.41
CA GLY A 33 -21.39 -4.08 9.59
C GLY A 33 -19.88 -4.32 9.50
N TYR A 34 -19.22 -3.93 8.40
CA TYR A 34 -17.76 -3.96 8.32
C TYR A 34 -17.12 -3.09 9.41
N PRO A 35 -16.09 -3.57 10.13
CA PRO A 35 -15.61 -2.95 11.36
C PRO A 35 -14.63 -1.79 11.09
N THR A 36 -15.08 -0.75 10.38
CA THR A 36 -14.25 0.39 9.96
C THR A 36 -13.62 1.15 11.13
N SER A 37 -14.29 1.19 12.30
CA SER A 37 -13.81 1.84 13.51
C SER A 37 -12.79 1.02 14.30
N GLN A 38 -12.57 -0.26 13.98
CA GLN A 38 -11.64 -1.12 14.71
C GLN A 38 -10.22 -0.54 14.68
N VAL A 39 -9.65 -0.26 15.85
CA VAL A 39 -8.24 0.14 15.98
C VAL A 39 -7.37 -1.10 15.82
N MET A 40 -6.60 -1.16 14.74
CA MET A 40 -5.69 -2.26 14.42
C MET A 40 -4.35 -2.11 15.15
N ALA A 41 -3.90 -0.88 15.35
CA ALA A 41 -2.68 -0.55 16.08
C ALA A 41 -2.74 0.86 16.68
N ILE A 42 -1.88 1.13 17.65
CA ILE A 42 -1.58 2.47 18.15
C ILE A 42 -0.07 2.69 17.99
N VAL A 43 0.30 3.78 17.33
CA VAL A 43 1.68 4.18 17.10
C VAL A 43 2.02 5.32 18.05
N SER A 44 3.16 5.22 18.74
CA SER A 44 3.66 6.31 19.57
C SER A 44 4.65 7.14 18.75
N ASN A 45 4.17 8.30 18.29
CA ASN A 45 4.95 9.28 17.56
C ASN A 45 5.59 10.28 18.54
N PRO A 46 6.89 10.59 18.42
CA PRO A 46 7.59 11.47 19.35
C PRO A 46 7.13 12.93 19.31
N ALA A 47 6.61 13.42 18.19
CA ALA A 47 6.17 14.80 18.02
C ALA A 47 4.66 14.96 18.19
N TYR A 48 3.88 13.95 17.77
CA TYR A 48 2.42 14.07 17.65
C TYR A 48 1.61 13.17 18.60
N GLY A 49 2.28 12.39 19.46
CA GLY A 49 1.64 11.56 20.47
C GLY A 49 1.15 10.20 19.96
N GLU A 50 0.02 9.71 20.47
CA GLU A 50 -0.53 8.42 20.06
C GLU A 50 -1.41 8.57 18.80
N ILE A 51 -1.04 7.85 17.74
CA ILE A 51 -1.75 7.85 16.46
C ILE A 51 -2.40 6.47 16.27
N PRO A 52 -3.74 6.36 16.27
CA PRO A 52 -4.40 5.09 15.98
C PRO A 52 -4.31 4.77 14.49
N ILE A 53 -4.03 3.52 14.15
CA ILE A 53 -4.26 2.97 12.82
C ILE A 53 -5.53 2.15 12.91
N ARG A 54 -6.60 2.63 12.27
CA ARG A 54 -7.89 1.93 12.20
C ARG A 54 -7.98 1.10 10.94
N ARG A 55 -8.86 0.09 10.95
CA ARG A 55 -9.22 -0.70 9.78
C ARG A 55 -9.57 0.22 8.62
N GLY A 56 -10.53 1.13 8.84
CA GLY A 56 -11.01 2.04 7.81
C GLY A 56 -11.74 1.32 6.70
N PHE A 57 -11.75 1.89 5.49
CA PHE A 57 -12.27 1.27 4.28
C PHE A 57 -11.68 1.95 3.05
N TYR A 58 -11.84 1.32 1.88
CA TYR A 58 -11.65 1.96 0.59
C TYR A 58 -12.72 1.54 -0.41
N ASP A 59 -13.24 2.51 -1.14
CA ASP A 59 -14.19 2.36 -2.22
C ASP A 59 -13.56 2.95 -3.49
N ALA A 60 -13.21 2.07 -4.43
CA ALA A 60 -12.55 2.44 -5.68
C ALA A 60 -13.49 3.23 -6.61
N ASP A 61 -14.80 2.95 -6.58
CA ASP A 61 -15.78 3.60 -7.47
C ASP A 61 -15.95 5.08 -7.12
N SER A 62 -16.07 5.38 -5.83
CA SER A 62 -16.16 6.77 -5.37
C SER A 62 -14.80 7.40 -5.04
N ASN A 63 -13.73 6.61 -5.07
CA ASN A 63 -12.38 6.96 -4.64
C ASN A 63 -12.32 7.53 -3.21
N ARG A 64 -13.19 7.02 -2.32
CA ARG A 64 -13.30 7.45 -0.92
C ARG A 64 -12.82 6.36 0.02
N GLY A 65 -12.42 6.77 1.22
CA GLY A 65 -11.90 5.85 2.22
C GLY A 65 -10.98 6.53 3.22
N PHE A 66 -10.61 5.77 4.24
CA PHE A 66 -9.59 6.14 5.22
C PHE A 66 -8.92 4.89 5.79
N GLY A 67 -7.87 5.08 6.61
CA GLY A 67 -7.31 4.01 7.43
C GLY A 67 -6.42 3.04 6.67
N MET A 68 -6.21 1.89 7.32
CA MET A 68 -5.37 0.80 6.85
C MET A 68 -5.81 0.29 5.48
N ASP A 69 -7.12 0.13 5.27
CA ASP A 69 -7.69 -0.41 4.03
C ASP A 69 -7.44 0.52 2.84
N LYS A 70 -7.46 1.84 3.04
CA LYS A 70 -7.11 2.78 1.96
C LYS A 70 -5.62 2.73 1.62
N ALA A 71 -4.75 2.72 2.63
CA ALA A 71 -3.32 2.53 2.40
C ALA A 71 -3.03 1.20 1.69
N TRP A 72 -3.76 0.14 2.04
CA TRP A 72 -3.63 -1.19 1.46
C TRP A 72 -4.11 -1.26 0.02
N HIS A 73 -5.38 -0.90 -0.23
CA HIS A 73 -6.03 -1.16 -1.51
C HIS A 73 -5.79 -0.08 -2.56
N LYS A 74 -5.57 1.18 -2.15
CA LYS A 74 -5.37 2.29 -3.09
C LYS A 74 -3.89 2.54 -3.38
N HIS A 75 -3.04 2.35 -2.38
CA HIS A 75 -1.66 2.83 -2.39
C HIS A 75 -0.62 1.73 -2.17
N ASN A 76 -1.07 0.47 -2.16
CA ASN A 76 -0.24 -0.73 -2.08
C ASN A 76 0.73 -0.76 -0.86
N ILE A 77 0.39 -0.07 0.22
CA ILE A 77 1.06 -0.20 1.52
C ILE A 77 0.39 -1.33 2.31
N THR A 78 0.68 -2.56 1.89
CA THR A 78 0.02 -3.81 2.31
C THR A 78 0.63 -4.48 3.55
N SER A 79 1.26 -3.71 4.45
CA SER A 79 1.71 -4.21 5.76
C SER A 79 1.30 -3.23 6.86
N LEU A 80 0.63 -3.74 7.90
CA LEU A 80 0.32 -2.94 9.09
C LEU A 80 1.59 -2.43 9.77
N ASN A 81 2.66 -3.23 9.78
CA ASN A 81 3.94 -2.82 10.36
C ASN A 81 4.62 -1.73 9.49
N ALA A 82 4.55 -1.83 8.16
CA ALA A 82 4.98 -0.74 7.27
C ALA A 82 4.21 0.57 7.54
N GLN A 83 2.89 0.49 7.73
CA GLN A 83 2.08 1.66 8.10
C GLN A 83 2.48 2.23 9.48
N GLN A 84 2.76 1.37 10.46
CA GLN A 84 3.25 1.82 11.78
C GLN A 84 4.58 2.55 11.67
N ILE A 85 5.51 2.09 10.84
CA ILE A 85 6.79 2.76 10.59
C ILE A 85 6.58 4.15 10.02
N ILE A 86 5.73 4.28 8.99
CA ILE A 86 5.42 5.59 8.38
C ILE A 86 4.83 6.54 9.44
N MET A 87 3.84 6.09 10.21
CA MET A 87 3.19 6.92 11.23
C MET A 87 4.07 7.21 12.45
N ALA A 88 5.15 6.45 12.64
CA ALA A 88 6.13 6.71 13.68
C ALA A 88 7.17 7.76 13.28
N SER A 89 7.12 8.26 12.04
CA SER A 89 8.10 9.23 11.55
C SER A 89 8.14 10.50 12.40
N PRO A 90 9.33 10.93 12.85
CA PRO A 90 9.49 12.23 13.50
C PRO A 90 9.45 13.38 12.49
N ASN A 91 9.55 13.08 11.19
CA ASN A 91 9.48 14.08 10.15
C ASN A 91 8.00 14.30 9.78
N GLY A 92 7.48 15.47 10.13
CA GLY A 92 6.10 15.83 9.86
C GLY A 92 5.93 17.31 9.56
N SER A 93 4.88 17.64 8.82
CA SER A 93 4.44 19.01 8.58
C SER A 93 2.92 19.12 8.69
N GLU A 94 2.42 20.21 9.27
CA GLU A 94 0.99 20.49 9.28
C GLU A 94 0.49 20.80 7.87
N GLN A 95 -0.64 20.22 7.50
CA GLN A 95 -1.40 20.55 6.32
C GLN A 95 -2.42 21.65 6.68
N GLY A 96 -2.77 22.52 5.73
CA GLY A 96 -3.68 23.65 5.96
C GLY A 96 -5.11 23.28 6.40
N ASN A 97 -5.44 21.99 6.51
CA ASN A 97 -6.70 21.45 7.00
C ASN A 97 -6.61 20.83 8.40
N GLY A 98 -5.46 20.95 9.08
CA GLY A 98 -5.21 20.39 10.42
C GLY A 98 -4.73 18.93 10.42
N ASN A 99 -4.56 18.30 9.27
CA ASN A 99 -3.87 17.02 9.17
C ASN A 99 -2.36 17.20 9.33
N ILE A 100 -1.64 16.12 9.64
CA ILE A 100 -0.18 16.07 9.64
C ILE A 100 0.30 15.16 8.52
N ASP A 101 1.21 15.66 7.68
CA ASP A 101 1.91 14.89 6.67
C ASP A 101 3.22 14.34 7.26
N LEU A 102 3.16 13.11 7.76
CA LEU A 102 4.33 12.36 8.23
C LEU A 102 5.01 11.72 7.04
N HIS A 103 6.33 11.80 6.94
CA HIS A 103 7.02 11.25 5.79
C HIS A 103 8.33 10.55 6.13
N THR A 104 8.68 9.57 5.31
CA THR A 104 9.89 8.77 5.47
C THR A 104 10.48 8.38 4.12
N TYR A 105 11.80 8.22 4.04
CA TYR A 105 12.46 7.76 2.82
C TYR A 105 12.56 6.23 2.82
N VAL A 106 12.22 5.61 1.69
CA VAL A 106 12.36 4.17 1.48
C VAL A 106 13.27 3.92 0.30
N GLY A 107 14.34 3.15 0.52
CA GLY A 107 15.36 2.86 -0.48
C GLY A 107 15.39 1.41 -0.90
N TYR A 108 15.91 1.21 -2.11
CA TYR A 108 16.31 -0.09 -2.60
C TYR A 108 17.83 -0.08 -2.81
N TYR A 109 18.54 -0.92 -2.05
CA TYR A 109 19.97 -1.13 -2.20
C TYR A 109 20.25 -2.39 -3.01
N ARG A 110 21.27 -2.34 -3.87
CA ARG A 110 21.84 -3.51 -4.51
C ARG A 110 23.14 -3.88 -3.82
N CYS A 111 23.22 -5.10 -3.30
CA CYS A 111 24.40 -5.63 -2.60
C CYS A 111 25.02 -6.77 -3.41
N PRO A 112 26.03 -6.54 -4.27
CA PRO A 112 26.70 -7.62 -4.97
C PRO A 112 27.32 -8.64 -4.00
N GLU A 113 27.19 -9.94 -4.26
CA GLU A 113 27.60 -11.02 -3.34
C GLU A 113 29.06 -10.94 -2.87
N ASN A 114 29.94 -10.37 -3.72
CA ASN A 114 31.39 -10.25 -3.47
C ASN A 114 31.84 -8.83 -3.12
N GLN A 115 30.91 -7.94 -2.75
CA GLN A 115 31.23 -6.58 -2.32
C GLN A 115 30.81 -6.39 -0.86
N GLY A 116 31.68 -5.80 -0.06
CA GLY A 116 31.38 -5.39 1.33
C GLY A 116 30.50 -4.13 1.40
N SER A 117 29.96 -3.68 0.27
CA SER A 117 29.13 -2.48 0.17
C SER A 117 27.91 -2.72 -0.70
N CYS A 118 26.84 -2.00 -0.38
CA CYS A 118 25.62 -1.91 -1.17
C CYS A 118 25.47 -0.51 -1.73
N THR A 119 24.93 -0.40 -2.94
CA THR A 119 24.68 0.88 -3.62
C THR A 119 23.20 1.14 -3.73
N LEU A 120 22.76 2.33 -3.32
CA LEU A 120 21.37 2.79 -3.47
C LEU A 120 21.03 2.87 -4.96
N GLN A 121 20.02 2.12 -5.39
CA GLN A 121 19.54 2.14 -6.77
C GLN A 121 18.42 3.15 -6.96
N THR A 122 17.50 3.20 -6.01
CA THR A 122 16.37 4.13 -6.00
C THR A 122 15.95 4.42 -4.57
N GLN A 123 15.35 5.59 -4.37
CA GLN A 123 14.66 5.95 -3.14
C GLN A 123 13.37 6.68 -3.49
N ILE A 124 12.35 6.50 -2.65
CA ILE A 124 11.05 7.13 -2.76
C ILE A 124 10.69 7.75 -1.41
N LEU A 125 10.07 8.93 -1.45
CA LEU A 125 9.46 9.53 -0.26
C LEU A 125 8.07 8.91 -0.07
N VAL A 126 7.78 8.42 1.13
CA VAL A 126 6.50 7.82 1.49
C VAL A 126 5.84 8.69 2.54
N HIS A 127 4.58 9.03 2.30
CA HIS A 127 3.74 9.87 3.13
C HIS A 127 2.76 9.01 3.92
N GLY A 128 2.50 9.40 5.17
CA GLY A 128 1.42 8.95 6.03
C GLY A 128 0.67 10.17 6.54
N ILE A 129 -0.60 10.27 6.21
CA ILE A 129 -1.43 11.39 6.60
C ILE A 129 -2.11 11.05 7.93
N ASP A 130 -1.74 11.74 8.99
CA ASP A 130 -2.45 11.70 10.27
C ASP A 130 -3.58 12.73 10.29
N ALA A 131 -4.77 12.28 10.67
CA ALA A 131 -5.92 13.11 10.93
C ALA A 131 -6.19 13.08 12.46
N PRO A 132 -5.64 14.05 13.22
CA PRO A 132 -5.70 14.03 14.68
C PRO A 132 -7.10 14.38 15.22
N ASN A 133 -8.00 14.86 14.36
CA ASN A 133 -9.36 15.19 14.74
C ASN A 133 -10.18 13.93 15.08
N THR A 134 -11.19 14.12 15.94
CA THR A 134 -12.20 13.10 16.19
C THR A 134 -13.32 13.18 15.17
N ALA A 135 -13.88 12.04 14.81
CA ALA A 135 -15.05 11.94 13.95
C ALA A 135 -15.92 10.76 14.42
N ASN A 136 -17.23 10.92 14.26
CA ASN A 136 -18.15 9.79 14.39
C ASN A 136 -18.19 9.00 13.08
N TYR A 137 -18.16 9.69 11.94
CA TYR A 137 -18.26 9.08 10.61
C TYR A 137 -17.31 9.75 9.60
N ILE A 138 -16.81 8.95 8.66
CA ILE A 138 -16.17 9.42 7.43
C ILE A 138 -16.90 8.77 6.25
N SER A 139 -17.47 9.60 5.37
CA SER A 139 -18.21 9.12 4.18
C SER A 139 -19.28 8.06 4.51
N GLY A 140 -20.00 8.23 5.63
CA GLY A 140 -21.05 7.31 6.08
C GLY A 140 -20.56 6.10 6.88
N TRP A 141 -19.24 5.89 7.01
CA TRP A 141 -18.67 4.77 7.75
C TRP A 141 -18.21 5.19 9.16
N PRO A 142 -18.49 4.38 10.19
CA PRO A 142 -18.17 4.73 11.57
C PRO A 142 -16.66 4.78 11.82
N VAL A 143 -16.24 5.75 12.62
CA VAL A 143 -14.88 5.93 13.14
C VAL A 143 -14.89 5.84 14.66
N ASP A 144 -15.84 6.53 15.31
CA ASP A 144 -16.04 6.58 16.76
C ASP A 144 -14.76 6.95 17.54
N GLY A 145 -14.17 8.09 17.21
CA GLY A 145 -13.03 8.67 17.94
C GLY A 145 -12.03 9.36 17.02
N THR A 146 -10.76 9.45 17.45
CA THR A 146 -9.67 10.00 16.64
C THR A 146 -9.51 9.19 15.35
N VAL A 147 -9.44 9.86 14.20
CA VAL A 147 -9.28 9.19 12.91
C VAL A 147 -7.92 8.50 12.82
N GLY A 148 -6.84 9.21 13.15
CA GLY A 148 -5.47 8.72 13.08
C GLY A 148 -4.99 8.59 11.63
N LEU A 149 -4.43 7.45 11.24
CA LEU A 149 -4.03 7.21 9.84
C LEU A 149 -5.22 7.42 8.88
N LEU A 150 -5.17 8.49 8.10
CA LEU A 150 -6.13 8.78 7.04
C LEU A 150 -5.79 8.02 5.76
N THR A 151 -4.50 7.98 5.39
CA THR A 151 -3.97 7.25 4.23
C THR A 151 -2.44 7.21 4.28
N ALA A 152 -1.82 6.29 3.55
CA ALA A 152 -0.38 6.34 3.26
C ALA A 152 -0.14 6.16 1.76
N TYR A 153 0.88 6.78 1.18
CA TYR A 153 1.16 6.74 -0.26
C TYR A 153 2.60 7.12 -0.62
N CYS A 154 3.03 6.78 -1.84
CA CYS A 154 4.35 7.14 -2.37
C CYS A 154 4.31 8.47 -3.12
N ASP A 155 5.34 9.30 -2.94
CA ASP A 155 5.63 10.41 -3.85
C ASP A 155 6.41 9.88 -5.04
N ASN A 156 5.67 9.53 -6.09
CA ASN A 156 6.19 8.93 -7.30
C ASN A 156 6.10 9.93 -8.47
N ASP A 157 7.04 9.85 -9.42
CA ASP A 157 7.14 10.81 -10.53
C ASP A 157 5.89 10.85 -11.42
N ASP A 158 5.20 9.72 -11.55
CA ASP A 158 3.95 9.59 -12.31
C ASP A 158 2.72 10.15 -11.57
N ARG A 159 2.89 10.56 -10.30
CA ARG A 159 1.86 11.08 -9.40
C ARG A 159 0.68 10.14 -9.20
N ALA A 160 0.82 8.85 -9.53
CA ALA A 160 -0.21 7.85 -9.29
C ALA A 160 -0.45 7.66 -7.78
N LYS A 161 0.52 8.06 -6.95
CA LYS A 161 0.53 7.88 -5.50
C LYS A 161 0.49 6.41 -5.08
N ASP A 162 0.69 5.50 -6.01
CA ASP A 162 0.72 4.08 -5.72
C ASP A 162 2.16 3.63 -5.49
N CYS A 163 2.34 2.74 -4.51
CA CYS A 163 3.66 2.28 -4.12
C CYS A 163 4.04 1.02 -4.89
N PRO A 164 5.26 0.94 -5.45
CA PRO A 164 5.80 -0.33 -5.92
C PRO A 164 5.87 -1.36 -4.78
N ASN A 165 5.66 -2.64 -5.06
CA ASN A 165 5.70 -3.72 -4.06
C ASN A 165 6.97 -3.72 -3.21
N TRP A 166 8.10 -3.35 -3.81
CA TRP A 166 9.38 -3.28 -3.11
C TRP A 166 9.35 -2.28 -1.95
N VAL A 167 8.56 -1.22 -2.02
CA VAL A 167 8.47 -0.19 -0.97
C VAL A 167 7.91 -0.79 0.32
N THR A 168 6.75 -1.43 0.25
CA THR A 168 6.11 -2.05 1.41
C THR A 168 7.00 -3.12 2.02
N TYR A 169 7.64 -3.95 1.18
CA TYR A 169 8.59 -4.94 1.66
C TYR A 169 9.79 -4.32 2.37
N SER A 170 10.40 -3.28 1.79
CA SER A 170 11.56 -2.59 2.38
C SER A 170 11.22 -1.92 3.72
N LEU A 171 10.00 -1.37 3.85
CA LEU A 171 9.50 -0.85 5.12
C LEU A 171 9.35 -1.98 6.14
N ASP A 172 8.73 -3.09 5.74
CA ASP A 172 8.42 -4.21 6.64
C ASP A 172 9.66 -5.00 7.08
N HIS A 173 10.68 -5.06 6.23
CA HIS A 173 11.91 -5.83 6.41
C HIS A 173 13.17 -4.96 6.21
N PRO A 174 13.41 -3.95 7.07
CA PRO A 174 14.53 -3.03 6.90
C PRO A 174 15.86 -3.79 6.97
N GLY A 175 16.73 -3.55 5.99
CA GLY A 175 18.05 -4.18 5.87
C GLY A 175 18.04 -5.60 5.28
N ALA A 176 16.87 -6.19 5.01
CA ALA A 176 16.79 -7.47 4.31
C ALA A 176 16.95 -7.30 2.79
N GLU A 177 17.38 -8.37 2.12
CA GLU A 177 17.34 -8.43 0.66
C GLU A 177 15.88 -8.39 0.19
N ASN A 178 15.60 -7.48 -0.74
CA ASN A 178 14.26 -7.25 -1.26
C ASN A 178 14.03 -8.12 -2.51
N PRO A 179 13.08 -9.07 -2.49
CA PRO A 179 12.85 -9.97 -3.62
C PRO A 179 12.17 -9.26 -4.80
N TYR A 180 11.68 -8.03 -4.60
CA TYR A 180 11.04 -7.23 -5.64
C TYR A 180 12.07 -6.29 -6.28
N ALA A 181 12.45 -6.56 -7.53
CA ALA A 181 13.36 -5.70 -8.26
C ALA A 181 12.70 -4.35 -8.62
N PRO A 182 13.43 -3.21 -8.58
CA PRO A 182 12.93 -1.91 -9.02
C PRO A 182 12.68 -1.85 -10.54
N ASN A 183 13.23 -2.80 -11.30
CA ASN A 183 13.34 -2.74 -12.75
C ASN A 183 12.52 -3.84 -13.44
N ALA A 184 11.23 -3.57 -13.57
CA ALA A 184 10.46 -3.94 -14.76
C ALA A 184 9.60 -2.73 -15.15
N LEU A 185 10.28 -1.65 -15.56
CA LEU A 185 9.72 -0.65 -16.48
C LEU A 185 8.37 -0.03 -16.07
N GLY A 186 8.16 0.37 -14.81
CA GLY A 186 6.95 1.11 -14.37
C GLY A 186 5.61 0.44 -14.70
N THR A 187 5.66 -0.78 -15.24
CA THR A 187 4.51 -1.54 -15.64
C THR A 187 4.31 -2.42 -14.43
N GLN A 188 3.52 -1.92 -13.47
CA GLN A 188 2.87 -2.82 -12.53
C GLN A 188 2.34 -3.97 -13.37
N ALA A 189 2.82 -5.19 -13.10
CA ALA A 189 2.26 -6.36 -13.75
C ALA A 189 0.76 -6.30 -13.46
N THR A 190 -0.05 -6.00 -14.48
CA THR A 190 -1.47 -5.65 -14.41
C THR A 190 -2.36 -6.83 -14.03
N GLY A 191 -1.82 -7.81 -13.31
CA GLY A 191 -2.50 -9.02 -12.88
C GLY A 191 -1.96 -9.59 -11.58
N GLN A 192 -1.24 -8.84 -10.75
CA GLN A 192 -0.88 -9.37 -9.44
C GLN A 192 -2.11 -9.39 -8.52
N GLU A 193 -2.39 -10.62 -8.07
CA GLU A 193 -3.43 -10.99 -7.14
C GLU A 193 -3.34 -10.11 -5.90
N HIS A 194 -4.32 -9.22 -5.75
CA HIS A 194 -4.43 -8.38 -4.56
C HIS A 194 -4.53 -9.31 -3.37
N THR A 195 -3.51 -9.31 -2.51
CA THR A 195 -3.60 -10.05 -1.25
C THR A 195 -4.76 -9.45 -0.48
N PRO A 196 -5.77 -10.25 -0.11
CA PRO A 196 -6.91 -9.75 0.65
C PRO A 196 -6.38 -9.09 1.92
N ALA A 197 -6.90 -7.90 2.24
CA ALA A 197 -6.57 -7.26 3.50
C ALA A 197 -6.85 -8.26 4.64
N PRO A 198 -6.00 -8.30 5.69
CA PRO A 198 -6.12 -9.28 6.75
C PRO A 198 -7.51 -9.19 7.35
N THR A 199 -8.33 -10.21 7.09
CA THR A 199 -9.65 -10.38 7.71
C THR A 199 -9.45 -10.31 9.21
N SER A 200 -10.28 -9.51 9.89
CA SER A 200 -10.17 -9.29 11.32
C SER A 200 -9.95 -10.63 12.03
N PRO A 201 -8.83 -10.82 12.78
CA PRO A 201 -8.65 -12.05 13.53
C PRO A 201 -9.83 -12.13 14.50
N ASP A 202 -10.58 -13.23 14.44
CA ASP A 202 -11.73 -13.55 15.31
C ASP A 202 -11.60 -12.87 16.66
N SER A 203 -12.47 -11.89 16.93
CA SER A 203 -12.86 -11.15 18.15
C SER A 203 -12.03 -11.26 19.45
N ALA A 204 -10.79 -11.73 19.39
CA ALA A 204 -9.87 -11.81 20.48
C ALA A 204 -9.62 -10.35 20.84
N PRO A 205 -9.90 -9.93 22.07
CA PRO A 205 -9.63 -8.56 22.47
C PRO A 205 -8.18 -8.31 22.14
N LEU A 206 -7.93 -7.40 21.19
CA LEU A 206 -6.60 -6.89 20.92
C LEU A 206 -6.10 -6.45 22.29
N ARG A 207 -5.20 -7.26 22.88
CA ARG A 207 -4.43 -6.82 24.04
C ARG A 207 -3.90 -5.48 23.58
N ARG A 208 -4.25 -4.39 24.28
CA ARG A 208 -3.65 -3.07 24.04
C ARG A 208 -2.15 -3.28 24.04
N THR A 209 -1.58 -3.49 22.87
CA THR A 209 -0.15 -3.58 22.68
C THR A 209 0.26 -2.14 22.90
N LYS A 210 0.93 -1.92 24.04
CA LYS A 210 1.54 -0.64 24.39
C LYS A 210 2.19 -0.10 23.11
N GLY A 211 1.79 1.12 22.71
CA GLY A 211 2.01 1.62 21.36
C GLY A 211 3.42 1.36 20.86
N VAL A 212 3.56 0.96 19.59
CA VAL A 212 4.89 0.74 19.01
C VAL A 212 5.55 2.09 18.90
N ARG A 213 6.67 2.26 19.61
CA ARG A 213 7.42 3.51 19.66
C ARG A 213 8.37 3.60 18.47
N ALA A 214 8.60 4.81 17.98
CA ALA A 214 9.50 5.07 16.87
C ALA A 214 10.93 4.51 17.07
N ASP A 215 11.43 4.53 18.31
CA ASP A 215 12.76 4.02 18.69
C ASP A 215 12.88 2.49 18.60
N LYS A 216 11.78 1.77 18.41
CA LYS A 216 11.79 0.33 18.16
C LYS A 216 12.06 -0.04 16.71
N PHE A 217 11.92 0.90 15.78
CA PHE A 217 12.20 0.66 14.38
C PHE A 217 13.66 1.00 14.10
N ALA A 218 14.43 0.04 13.60
CA ALA A 218 15.76 0.29 13.04
C ALA A 218 15.62 0.96 11.66
N TYR A 219 15.00 2.14 11.62
CA TYR A 219 14.60 2.82 10.39
C TYR A 219 15.17 4.25 10.35
N SER A 220 15.84 4.59 9.25
CA SER A 220 16.26 5.97 8.99
C SER A 220 15.13 6.73 8.32
N TYR A 221 14.62 7.76 8.98
CA TYR A 221 13.61 8.67 8.41
C TYR A 221 14.24 9.73 7.49
N GLN A 222 15.57 9.79 7.41
CA GLN A 222 16.33 10.74 6.59
C GLN A 222 16.61 10.18 5.19
N PRO A 223 16.94 11.04 4.20
CA PRO A 223 17.44 10.60 2.90
C PRO A 223 18.57 9.58 3.05
N LEU A 224 18.55 8.56 2.21
CA LEU A 224 19.43 7.40 2.37
C LEU A 224 20.78 7.66 1.72
N ALA A 225 21.85 7.14 2.34
CA ALA A 225 23.20 7.31 1.83
C ALA A 225 23.38 6.58 0.48
N PRO A 226 24.12 7.14 -0.50
CA PRO A 226 24.34 6.49 -1.79
C PRO A 226 24.98 5.10 -1.68
N THR A 227 25.78 4.88 -0.63
CA THR A 227 26.44 3.61 -0.33
C THR A 227 26.34 3.30 1.16
N ILE A 228 26.24 2.01 1.48
CA ILE A 228 26.30 1.48 2.84
C ILE A 228 27.25 0.28 2.87
N SER A 229 27.85 0.00 4.02
CA SER A 229 28.60 -1.24 4.25
C SER A 229 27.64 -2.36 4.63
N LYS A 230 27.94 -3.58 4.18
CA LYS A 230 27.19 -4.80 4.53
C LYS A 230 27.53 -5.27 5.95
#